data_AF-A0AAC9PXN1-F1
#
_entry.id   AF-A0AAC9PXN1-F1
#
_cell.length_a   1.000
_cell.length_b   1.000
_cell.length_c   1.000
_cell.angle_alpha   90.00
_cell.angle_beta   90.00
_cell.angle_gamma   90.00
#
_symmetry.space_group_name_H-M   'P 1'
#
loop_
_entity.id
_entity.type
_entity.pdbx_description
1 polymer ?
#
loop_
_entity_poly.entity_id
_entity_poly.type
_entity_poly.pdbx_seq_one_letter_code
_entity_poly.pdbx_strand_id
1 'polypeptide(L)'
;MIIDIFYKSNLKKEAHKSSQVEEVKEESLPQEKIKRSLLKTISWRIIGTLDTVLISYLITGTLTMAISIGGIELVSKMALYFFHERAWNKINWGK
;
A
#
# COMPACT_ATOMS: atom_id res chain seq x y z
N MET A 1 22.55 14.73 -51.61
CA MET A 1 22.58 16.04 -50.92
C MET A 1 21.31 16.33 -50.13
N ILE A 2 20.11 16.44 -50.73
CA ILE A 2 18.86 16.70 -49.96
C ILE A 2 18.43 15.49 -49.11
N ILE A 3 18.59 14.27 -49.64
CA ILE A 3 18.28 13.02 -48.91
C ILE A 3 19.17 12.89 -47.65
N ASP A 4 20.45 13.25 -47.76
CA ASP A 4 21.39 13.22 -46.63
C ASP A 4 21.01 14.24 -45.54
N ILE A 5 20.55 15.43 -45.95
CA ILE A 5 20.06 16.47 -45.03
C ILE A 5 18.80 16.00 -44.31
N PHE A 6 17.85 15.42 -45.05
CA PHE A 6 16.62 14.88 -44.46
C PHE A 6 16.93 13.73 -43.49
N TYR A 7 17.79 12.78 -43.89
CA TYR A 7 18.19 11.65 -43.04
C TYR A 7 18.94 12.11 -41.79
N LYS A 8 19.88 13.05 -41.92
CA LYS A 8 20.62 13.63 -40.80
C LYS A 8 19.72 14.40 -39.83
N SER A 9 18.70 15.08 -40.36
CA SER A 9 17.72 15.80 -39.54
C SER A 9 16.86 14.84 -38.71
N ASN A 10 16.46 13.70 -39.29
CA ASN A 10 15.66 12.69 -38.60
C ASN A 10 16.50 11.94 -37.54
N LEU A 11 17.76 11.59 -37.84
CA LEU A 11 18.68 10.97 -36.87
C LEU A 11 18.93 11.86 -35.65
N LYS A 12 19.12 13.17 -35.85
CA LYS A 12 19.32 14.11 -34.74
C LYS A 12 18.09 14.18 -33.82
N LYS A 13 16.89 14.02 -34.38
CA LYS A 13 15.63 14.01 -33.65
C LYS A 13 15.47 12.74 -32.80
N GLU A 14 15.82 11.58 -33.36
CA GLU A 14 15.79 10.30 -32.64
C GLU A 14 16.86 10.22 -31.53
N ALA A 15 18.06 10.75 -31.76
CA ALA A 15 19.11 10.80 -30.74
C ALA A 15 18.71 11.66 -29.53
N HIS A 16 18.13 12.85 -29.75
CA HIS A 16 17.63 13.71 -28.67
C HIS A 16 16.48 13.05 -27.92
N LYS A 17 15.60 12.33 -28.62
CA LYS A 17 14.52 11.56 -28.00
C LYS A 17 15.08 10.39 -27.17
N SER A 18 16.10 9.68 -27.65
CA SER A 18 16.74 8.58 -26.94
C SER A 18 17.41 9.04 -25.65
N SER A 19 18.15 10.16 -25.69
CA SER A 19 18.80 10.71 -24.49
C SER A 19 17.80 11.21 -23.46
N GLN A 20 16.69 11.84 -23.89
CA GLN A 20 15.62 12.23 -22.97
C GLN A 20 14.82 11.03 -22.44
N VAL A 21 14.67 9.96 -23.23
CA VAL A 21 14.02 8.72 -22.78
C VAL A 21 14.91 7.96 -21.78
N GLU A 22 16.23 8.04 -21.89
CA GLU A 22 17.17 7.47 -20.91
C GLU A 22 17.22 8.29 -19.61
N GLU A 23 17.28 9.62 -19.70
CA GLU A 23 17.28 10.52 -18.53
C GLU A 23 15.98 10.40 -17.70
N VAL A 24 14.83 10.27 -18.36
CA VAL A 24 13.52 10.12 -17.69
C VAL A 24 13.32 8.71 -17.09
N LYS A 25 14.00 7.68 -17.61
CA LYS A 25 13.82 6.30 -17.15
C LYS A 25 14.51 6.02 -15.81
N GLU A 26 15.48 6.83 -15.41
CA GLU A 26 16.22 6.65 -14.14
C GLU A 26 15.55 7.35 -12.94
N GLU A 27 14.66 8.33 -13.14
CA GLU A 27 14.15 9.20 -12.06
C GLU A 27 12.74 8.88 -11.51
N SER A 28 12.17 7.68 -11.72
CA SER A 28 10.80 7.43 -11.22
C SER A 28 10.49 6.00 -10.78
N LEU A 29 11.19 5.52 -9.75
CA LEU A 29 10.58 4.53 -8.86
C LEU A 29 9.58 5.25 -7.95
N PRO A 30 8.30 4.82 -7.85
CA PRO A 30 7.23 5.47 -7.10
C PRO A 30 7.36 5.25 -5.57
N GLN A 31 8.56 5.52 -5.03
CA GLN A 31 8.92 5.34 -3.62
C GLN A 31 8.08 6.23 -2.69
N GLU A 32 7.60 7.38 -3.19
CA GLU A 32 6.78 8.30 -2.39
C GLU A 32 5.40 7.75 -2.03
N LYS A 33 4.78 6.95 -2.91
CA LYS A 33 3.43 6.41 -2.68
C LYS A 33 3.41 5.29 -1.64
N ILE A 34 4.48 4.49 -1.58
CA ILE A 34 4.58 3.34 -0.67
C ILE A 34 4.80 3.82 0.76
N LYS A 35 5.75 4.75 0.99
CA LYS A 35 6.03 5.29 2.34
C LYS A 35 4.80 5.98 2.95
N ARG A 36 4.07 6.76 2.15
CA ARG A 36 2.82 7.42 2.57
C ARG A 36 1.72 6.41 2.91
N SER A 37 1.62 5.31 2.16
CA SER A 37 0.61 4.26 2.40
C SER A 37 0.90 3.41 3.64
N LEU A 38 2.18 3.14 3.91
CA LEU A 38 2.61 2.45 5.14
C LEU A 38 2.32 3.29 6.38
N LEU A 39 2.67 4.58 6.37
CA LEU A 39 2.36 5.50 7.48
C LEU A 39 0.86 5.58 7.73
N LYS A 40 0.04 5.70 6.67
CA LYS A 40 -1.42 5.73 6.78
C LYS A 40 -1.97 4.44 7.40
N THR A 41 -1.41 3.28 7.04
CA THR A 41 -1.82 1.98 7.60
C THR A 41 -1.45 1.87 9.07
N ILE A 42 -0.26 2.31 9.46
CA ILE A 42 0.20 2.29 10.86
C ILE A 42 -0.65 3.24 11.71
N SER A 43 -0.91 4.47 11.26
CA SER A 43 -1.82 5.40 11.95
C SER A 43 -3.20 4.78 12.14
N TRP A 44 -3.78 4.17 11.09
CA TRP A 44 -5.09 3.54 11.18
C TRP A 44 -5.12 2.37 12.18
N ARG A 45 -4.04 1.58 12.26
CA ARG A 45 -3.92 0.48 13.21
C ARG A 45 -3.80 0.96 14.65
N ILE A 46 -2.99 2.00 14.90
CA ILE A 46 -2.81 2.58 16.22
C ILE A 46 -4.12 3.16 16.74
N ILE A 47 -4.84 3.92 15.90
CA ILE A 47 -6.15 4.49 16.26
C ILE A 47 -7.14 3.39 16.60
N GLY A 48 -7.26 2.36 15.76
CA GLY A 48 -8.19 1.25 16.02
C GLY A 48 -7.89 0.49 17.31
N THR A 49 -6.62 0.23 17.63
CA THR A 49 -6.26 -0.43 18.89
C THR A 49 -6.46 0.47 20.11
N LEU A 50 -6.18 1.77 19.98
CA LEU A 50 -6.37 2.72 21.06
C LEU A 50 -7.84 2.93 21.38
N ASP A 51 -8.71 2.99 20.36
CA ASP A 51 -10.15 3.12 20.55
C ASP A 51 -10.71 1.94 21.35
N THR A 52 -10.36 0.70 21.01
CA THR A 52 -10.84 -0.48 21.75
C THR A 52 -10.35 -0.49 23.19
N VAL A 53 -9.08 -0.15 23.42
CA VAL A 53 -8.52 -0.07 24.78
C VAL A 53 -9.19 1.05 25.58
N LEU A 54 -9.41 2.21 24.97
CA LEU A 54 -10.05 3.36 25.61
C LEU A 54 -11.52 3.08 25.95
N ILE A 55 -12.29 2.55 25.00
CA ILE A 55 -13.69 2.15 25.21
C ILE A 55 -13.78 1.10 26.31
N SER A 56 -12.91 0.07 26.26
CA SER A 56 -12.88 -0.98 27.28
C SER A 56 -12.52 -0.44 28.66
N TYR A 57 -11.58 0.52 28.73
CA TYR A 57 -11.19 1.17 29.97
C TYR A 57 -12.31 2.06 30.53
N LEU A 58 -13.02 2.83 29.69
CA LEU A 58 -14.14 3.66 30.11
C LEU A 58 -15.32 2.83 30.64
N ILE A 59 -15.57 1.66 30.05
CA ILE A 59 -16.64 0.76 30.50
C ILE A 59 -16.27 0.04 31.79
N THR A 60 -15.02 -0.44 31.91
CA THR A 60 -14.64 -1.39 32.98
C THR A 60 -13.90 -0.72 34.14
N GLY A 61 -13.36 0.49 33.96
CA GLY A 61 -12.58 1.23 34.96
C GLY A 61 -11.24 0.58 35.36
N THR A 62 -10.86 -0.54 34.75
CA THR A 62 -9.65 -1.31 35.11
C THR A 62 -8.80 -1.61 33.88
N LEU A 63 -7.49 -1.35 33.98
CA LEU A 63 -6.55 -1.49 32.88
C LEU A 63 -6.36 -2.95 32.43
N THR A 64 -6.41 -3.90 33.37
CA THR A 64 -6.25 -5.33 33.10
C THR A 64 -7.34 -5.87 32.17
N MET A 65 -8.59 -5.43 32.37
CA MET A 65 -9.70 -5.82 31.49
C MET A 65 -9.60 -5.15 30.13
N ALA A 66 -9.19 -3.88 30.06
CA ALA A 66 -8.99 -3.18 28.80
C ALA A 66 -7.94 -3.85 27.91
N ILE A 67 -6.82 -4.27 28.50
CA ILE A 67 -5.77 -5.02 27.78
C ILE A 67 -6.30 -6.39 27.33
N SER A 68 -7.07 -7.08 28.18
CA SER A 68 -7.66 -8.37 27.83
C SER A 68 -8.62 -8.26 26.64
N ILE A 69 -9.47 -7.23 26.61
CA ILE A 69 -10.41 -6.98 25.52
C ILE A 69 -9.66 -6.59 24.24
N GLY A 70 -8.68 -5.69 24.31
CA GLY A 70 -7.84 -5.35 23.17
C GLY A 70 -7.07 -6.56 22.61
N GLY A 71 -6.57 -7.43 23.48
CA GLY A 71 -5.92 -8.69 23.10
C GLY A 71 -6.88 -9.66 22.40
N ILE A 72 -8.10 -9.83 22.94
CA ILE A 72 -9.14 -10.64 22.32
C ILE A 72 -9.51 -10.06 20.96
N GLU A 73 -9.67 -8.74 20.82
CA GLU A 73 -10.03 -8.12 19.54
C GLU A 73 -8.98 -8.38 18.46
N LEU A 74 -7.68 -8.28 18.81
CA LEU A 74 -6.58 -8.60 17.90
C LEU A 74 -6.65 -10.06 17.43
N VAL A 75 -6.79 -11.01 18.37
CA VAL A 75 -6.88 -12.45 18.05
C VAL A 75 -8.14 -12.74 17.24
N SER A 76 -9.28 -12.15 17.60
CA SER A 76 -10.55 -12.34 16.92
C SER A 76 -10.46 -11.86 15.48
N LYS A 77 -9.93 -10.66 15.21
CA LYS A 77 -9.74 -10.15 13.83
C LYS A 77 -8.80 -11.04 13.01
N MET A 78 -7.72 -11.55 13.60
CA MET A 78 -6.82 -12.48 12.90
C MET A 78 -7.54 -13.79 12.54
N ALA A 79 -8.27 -14.38 13.50
CA ALA A 79 -9.04 -15.59 13.27
C ALA A 79 -10.13 -15.35 12.19
N LEU A 80 -10.88 -14.26 12.30
CA LEU A 80 -11.95 -13.91 11.37
C LEU A 80 -11.39 -13.70 9.94
N TYR A 81 -10.25 -13.02 9.79
CA TYR A 81 -9.60 -12.86 8.49
C TYR A 81 -9.15 -14.20 7.91
N PHE A 82 -8.50 -15.05 8.71
CA PHE A 82 -8.08 -16.38 8.27
C PHE A 82 -9.26 -17.25 7.83
N PHE A 83 -10.34 -17.28 8.62
CA PHE A 83 -11.55 -18.03 8.26
C PHE A 83 -12.26 -17.41 7.07
N HIS A 84 -12.30 -16.08 6.95
CA HIS A 84 -12.86 -15.38 5.80
C HIS A 84 -12.11 -15.75 4.52
N GLU A 85 -10.78 -15.67 4.51
CA GLU A 85 -9.95 -16.08 3.37
C GLU A 85 -10.12 -17.57 3.04
N ARG A 86 -10.22 -18.44 4.06
CA ARG A 86 -10.47 -19.87 3.86
C ARG A 86 -11.87 -20.18 3.33
N ALA A 87 -12.87 -19.43 3.77
CA ALA A 87 -14.25 -19.53 3.28
C ALA A 87 -14.34 -19.00 1.84
N TRP A 88 -13.64 -17.91 1.53
CA TRP A 88 -13.57 -17.34 0.19
C TRP A 88 -12.83 -18.27 -0.78
N ASN A 89 -11.74 -18.91 -0.37
CA ASN A 89 -11.09 -19.96 -1.17
C ASN A 89 -11.95 -21.21 -1.38
N LYS A 90 -12.97 -21.44 -0.54
CA LYS A 90 -13.95 -22.52 -0.77
C LYS A 90 -15.09 -22.07 -1.69
N ILE A 91 -15.37 -20.78 -1.73
CA ILE A 91 -16.37 -20.17 -2.61
C ILE A 91 -15.64 -19.80 -3.90
N ASN A 92 -15.62 -20.74 -4.86
CA ASN A 92 -15.23 -20.46 -6.24
C ASN A 92 -16.27 -19.51 -6.88
N TRP A 93 -16.22 -18.22 -6.54
CA TRP A 93 -17.02 -17.22 -7.23
C TRP A 93 -16.30 -16.85 -8.54
N GLY A 94 -16.72 -17.48 -9.64
CA GLY A 94 -16.24 -17.17 -11.00
C GLY A 94 -15.49 -18.33 -11.66
N LYS A 95 -16.25 -19.27 -12.22
CA LYS A 95 -16.08 -19.60 -13.64
C LYS A 95 -17.02 -18.71 -14.43
#